data_AF-A0A974PNB1-F1
#
_entry.id   AF-A0A974PNB1-F1
#
_cell.length_a   1.000
_cell.length_b   1.000
_cell.length_c   1.000
_cell.angle_alpha   90.00
_cell.angle_beta   90.00
_cell.angle_gamma   90.00
#
_symmetry.space_group_name_H-M   'P 1'
#
loop_
_entity.id
_entity.type
_entity.pdbx_description
1 polymer ?
#
loop_
_entity_poly.entity_id
_entity_poly.type
_entity_poly.pdbx_seq_one_letter_code
_entity_poly.pdbx_strand_id
1 'polypeptide(L)' 'MRTLQIRDERARVLAEQLAARRKVTMTEAVIQALEGELTREKDKEPLASRLKQIATALAAEAQPGGREMTKDEVDEMWGH' A
#
# COMPACT_ATOMS: atom_id res chain seq x y z
N MET A 1 -15.46 23.47 -1.31
CA MET A 1 -14.12 23.03 -0.88
C MET A 1 -13.88 23.54 0.53
N ARG A 2 -13.39 22.70 1.45
CA ARG A 2 -13.07 23.12 2.82
C ARG A 2 -11.56 23.19 2.96
N THR A 3 -11.03 24.35 3.32
CA THR A 3 -9.58 24.56 3.45
C THR A 3 -9.09 24.01 4.79
N LEU A 4 -8.04 23.20 4.77
CA LEU A 4 -7.36 22.77 5.99
C LEU A 4 -6.60 23.97 6.58
N GLN A 5 -6.95 24.36 7.81
CA GLN A 5 -6.31 25.43 8.55
C GLN A 5 -5.53 24.83 9.71
N ILE A 6 -4.20 24.81 9.59
CA ILE A 6 -3.31 24.29 10.62
C ILE A 6 -2.79 25.49 11.42
N ARG A 7 -3.14 25.56 12.71
CA ARG A 7 -2.71 26.63 13.65
C ARG A 7 -1.55 26.20 14.55
N ASP A 8 -1.06 24.99 14.35
CA ASP A 8 0.04 24.42 15.12
C ASP A 8 1.39 24.81 14.50
N GLU A 9 2.25 25.42 15.32
CA GLU A 9 3.55 25.93 14.87
C GLU A 9 4.51 24.79 14.49
N ARG A 10 4.46 23.65 15.19
CA ARG A 10 5.30 22.49 14.84
C ARG A 10 4.94 21.95 13.47
N ALA A 11 3.65 21.84 13.16
CA ALA A 11 3.19 21.36 11.87
C ALA A 11 3.63 22.27 10.72
N ARG A 12 3.63 23.59 10.94
CA ARG A 12 4.15 24.56 9.98
C ARG A 12 5.65 24.37 9.73
N VAL A 13 6.45 24.30 10.80
CA VAL A 13 7.91 24.10 10.69
C VAL A 13 8.24 22.80 9.95
N LEU A 14 7.51 21.72 10.22
CA LEU A 14 7.69 20.44 9.53
C LEU A 14 7.36 20.53 8.03
N ALA A 15 6.26 21.21 7.69
CA ALA A 15 5.85 21.42 6.30
C ALA A 15 6.88 22.29 5.53
N GLU A 16 7.40 23.35 6.16
CA GLU A 16 8.44 24.20 5.59
C GLU A 16 9.74 23.44 5.34
N GLN A 17 10.20 22.64 6.32
CA GLN A 17 11.38 21.80 6.16
C GLN A 17 11.22 20.77 5.03
N LEU A 18 10.05 20.15 4.92
CA LEU A 18 9.78 19.15 3.90
C LEU A 18 9.72 19.78 2.50
N ALA A 19 9.07 20.93 2.37
CA ALA A 19 9.01 21.72 1.15
C ALA A 19 10.41 22.14 0.69
N ALA A 20 11.24 22.65 1.60
CA ALA A 20 12.61 23.04 1.31
C ALA A 20 13.47 21.86 0.82
N ARG A 21 13.37 20.70 1.48
CA ARG A 21 14.11 19.49 1.08
C ARG A 21 13.70 18.97 -0.29
N ARG A 22 12.41 19.03 -0.61
CA ARG A 22 11.83 18.53 -1.87
C ARG A 22 11.81 19.56 -3.00
N LYS A 23 12.10 20.83 -2.70
CA LYS A 23 12.03 21.98 -3.63
C LYS A 23 10.64 22.14 -4.25
N VAL A 24 9.60 21.97 -3.43
CA VAL A 24 8.19 22.10 -3.83
C VAL A 24 7.49 23.12 -2.93
N THR A 25 6.25 23.49 -3.26
CA THR A 25 5.45 24.38 -2.41
C THR A 25 5.07 23.71 -1.08
N MET A 26 4.80 24.51 -0.04
CA MET A 26 4.37 23.98 1.27
C MET A 26 3.10 23.12 1.17
N THR A 27 2.13 23.56 0.37
CA THR A 27 0.89 22.81 0.11
C THR A 27 1.19 21.46 -0.55
N GLU A 28 2.05 21.46 -1.56
CA GLU A 28 2.43 20.24 -2.28
C GLU A 28 3.20 19.26 -1.40
N ALA A 29 4.13 19.76 -0.57
CA ALA A 29 4.85 18.93 0.40
C ALA A 29 3.90 18.25 1.40
N VAL A 30 2.89 18.97 1.90
CA VAL A 30 1.88 18.43 2.81
C VAL A 30 1.03 17.36 2.12
N ILE A 31 0.56 17.62 0.88
CA ILE A 31 -0.22 16.65 0.10
C ILE A 31 0.58 15.36 -0.07
N GLN A 32 1.81 15.45 -0.57
CA GLN A 32 2.66 14.28 -0.79
C GLN A 32 2.99 13.53 0.51
N ALA A 33 3.14 14.24 1.64
CA ALA A 33 3.37 13.60 2.93
C ALA A 33 2.15 12.78 3.38
N LEU A 34 0.95 13.35 3.26
CA LEU A 34 -0.30 12.69 3.60
C LEU A 34 -0.57 11.50 2.67
N GLU A 35 -0.37 11.65 1.37
CA GLU A 35 -0.51 10.56 0.40
C GLU A 35 0.47 9.43 0.71
N GLY A 36 1.74 9.75 0.98
CA GLY A 36 2.74 8.74 1.32
C GLY A 36 2.42 7.99 2.61
N GLU A 37 1.90 8.68 3.63
CA GLU A 37 1.49 8.02 4.88
C GLU A 37 0.22 7.18 4.69
N LEU A 38 -0.76 7.66 3.93
CA LEU A 38 -1.94 6.89 3.58
C LEU A 38 -1.59 5.64 2.77
N THR A 39 -0.61 5.71 1.87
CA THR A 39 -0.11 4.54 1.16
C THR A 39 0.56 3.57 2.13
N ARG A 40 1.44 4.03 3.03
CA ARG A 40 2.05 3.17 4.05
C ARG A 40 1.01 2.51 4.97
N GLU A 41 -0.03 3.23 5.37
CA GLU A 41 -1.14 2.69 6.17
C GLU A 41 -1.99 1.70 5.37
N LYS A 42 -2.23 1.95 4.07
CA LYS A 42 -2.88 0.98 3.20
C LYS A 42 -2.04 -0.28 3.01
N ASP A 43 -0.72 -0.13 2.86
CA ASP A 43 0.21 -1.25 2.71
C ASP A 43 0.39 -2.07 4.00
N LYS A 44 -0.08 -1.56 5.15
CA LYS A 44 -0.28 -2.35 6.38
C LYS A 44 -1.47 -3.32 6.26
N GLU A 45 -2.09 -3.43 5.10
CA GLU A 45 -3.11 -4.44 4.83
C GLU A 45 -2.62 -5.82 5.30
N PRO A 46 -3.38 -6.50 6.19
CA PRO A 46 -2.96 -7.77 6.75
C PRO A 46 -2.56 -8.73 5.64
N LEU A 47 -1.49 -9.50 5.86
CA LEU A 47 -0.98 -10.47 4.88
C LEU A 47 -2.10 -11.35 4.32
N ALA A 48 -3.04 -11.77 5.17
CA ALA A 48 -4.21 -12.55 4.77
C ALA A 48 -5.07 -11.87 3.70
N SER A 49 -5.32 -10.56 3.83
CA SER A 49 -6.11 -9.79 2.86
C SER A 49 -5.35 -9.63 1.53
N ARG A 50 -4.04 -9.40 1.59
CA ARG A 50 -3.17 -9.32 0.40
C ARG A 50 -3.10 -10.67 -0.33
N LEU A 51 -2.93 -11.77 0.41
CA LEU A 51 -2.94 -13.13 -0.14
C LEU A 51 -4.30 -13.49 -0.77
N LYS A 52 -5.41 -13.05 -0.16
CA LYS A 52 -6.76 -13.26 -0.72
C LYS A 52 -6.95 -12.56 -2.07
N GLN A 53 -6.42 -11.35 -2.22
CA GLN A 53 -6.45 -10.63 -3.50
C GLN A 53 -5.67 -11.37 -4.58
N ILE A 54 -4.45 -11.85 -4.26
CA ILE A 54 -3.62 -12.64 -5.18
C ILE A 54 -4.33 -13.94 -5.57
N ALA A 55 -4.88 -14.68 -4.59
CA ALA A 55 -5.60 -15.92 -4.86
C ALA A 55 -6.82 -15.69 -5.76
N THR A 56 -7.54 -14.59 -5.56
CA THR A 56 -8.70 -14.21 -6.39
C THR A 56 -8.28 -13.89 -7.82
N ALA A 57 -7.19 -13.15 -8.01
CA ALA A 57 -6.66 -12.83 -9.33
C ALA A 57 -6.19 -14.09 -10.07
N LEU A 58 -5.47 -15.00 -9.40
CA LEU A 58 -5.03 -16.26 -10.00
C LEU A 58 -6.20 -17.18 -10.35
N ALA A 59 -7.25 -17.21 -9.54
CA ALA A 59 -8.46 -17.98 -9.84
C ALA A 59 -9.18 -17.44 -11.09
N ALA A 60 -9.15 -16.12 -11.33
CA ALA A 60 -9.75 -15.52 -12.52
C ALA A 60 -8.99 -15.86 -13.82
N GLU A 61 -7.67 -16.07 -13.73
CA GLU A 61 -6.82 -16.48 -14.84
C GLU A 61 -6.83 -18.01 -15.08
N ALA A 62 -7.43 -18.78 -14.17
CA ALA A 62 -7.42 -20.23 -14.25
C ALA A 62 -8.26 -20.73 -15.45
N GLN A 63 -7.66 -21.63 -16.24
CA GLN A 63 -8.36 -22.31 -17.32
C GLN A 63 -9.34 -23.38 -16.77
N PRO A 64 -10.41 -23.70 -17.51
CA PRO A 64 -11.30 -24.80 -17.17
C PRO A 64 -10.53 -26.13 -17.02
N GLY A 65 -10.87 -26.93 -16.01
CA GLY A 65 -10.21 -28.22 -15.73
C GLY A 65 -9.16 -28.19 -14.61
N GLY A 66 -9.06 -27.07 -13.87
CA GLY A 66 -8.32 -27.05 -12.61
C GLY A 66 -8.83 -28.11 -11.63
N ARG A 67 -7.90 -28.70 -10.86
CA ARG A 67 -8.20 -29.66 -9.81
C ARG A 67 -7.48 -29.26 -8.53
N GLU A 68 -8.02 -29.65 -7.38
CA GLU A 68 -7.28 -29.56 -6.14
C GLU A 68 -6.09 -30.52 -6.18
N MET A 69 -4.90 -30.01 -5.87
CA MET A 69 -3.70 -30.82 -5.69
C MET A 69 -3.66 -31.34 -4.26
N THR A 70 -3.23 -32.59 -4.10
CA THR A 70 -2.97 -33.14 -2.76
C THR A 70 -1.71 -32.53 -2.17
N LYS A 71 -1.54 -32.65 -0.85
CA LYS A 71 -0.33 -32.19 -0.18
C LYS A 71 0.92 -32.87 -0.76
N ASP A 72 0.85 -34.18 -1.01
CA ASP A 72 1.98 -34.95 -1.54
C ASP A 72 2.39 -34.45 -2.95
N GLU A 73 1.42 -34.10 -3.80
CA GLU A 73 1.68 -33.52 -5.13
C GLU A 73 2.32 -32.12 -5.05
N VAL A 74 1.94 -31.34 -4.03
CA VAL A 74 2.57 -30.04 -3.77
C VAL A 74 4.00 -30.24 -3.28
N ASP A 75 4.21 -31.09 -2.28
CA ASP A 75 5.54 -31.33 -1.70
C ASP A 75 6.53 -31.86 -2.76
N GLU A 76 6.10 -32.77 -3.65
CA GLU A 76 6.88 -33.26 -4.79
C GLU A 76 7.28 -32.14 -5.77
N MET A 77 6.37 -31.21 -6.06
CA MET A 77 6.61 -30.08 -6.98
C MET A 77 7.65 -29.08 -6.44
N TRP A 78 7.73 -28.92 -5.11
CA TRP A 78 8.64 -27.99 -4.45
C TRP A 78 9.94 -28.65 -3.95
N GLY A 79 10.11 -29.96 -4.16
CA GLY A 79 11.34 -30.69 -3.85
C GLY A 79 11.59 -30.93 -2.36
N HIS A 80 10.52 -31.13 -1.58
CA HIS A 80 10.59 -31.49 -0.16
C HIS A 80 10.56 -33.00 0.06
#